data_AF-A0A942QKH5-F1
#
_entry.id   AF-A0A942QKH5-F1
#
_cell.length_a   1.000
_cell.length_b   1.000
_cell.length_c   1.000
_cell.angle_alpha   90.00
_cell.angle_beta   90.00
_cell.angle_gamma   90.00
#
_symmetry.space_group_name_H-M   'P 1'
#
loop_
_entity.id
_entity.type
_entity.pdbx_description
1 polymer ?
#
loop_
_entity_poly.entity_id
_entity_poly.type
_entity_poly.pdbx_seq_one_letter_code
_entity_poly.pdbx_strand_id
1 'polypeptide(L)'
;MTDNVGSGLWLEGSSADVADVLRQRAESLAQESIDEVKLDLVGLLLFRLDEEWYSVKVQDVREIYREYKIAPIPCTPPAILGVVNIRGEMISVTDISKLLGLERSAMGFTLAPAIVIHDKEVATAIVVEEIGDIVEVPQENIEPPLSTIDKVSAQLIIGSVHLDGRLIGIINVSSILEPIGSAQ
;
A
#
# COMPACT_ATOMS: atom_id res chain seq x y z
N MET A 1 -69.57 -20.13 -57.22
CA MET A 1 -68.80 -20.00 -55.96
C MET A 1 -67.37 -20.42 -56.29
N THR A 2 -66.63 -19.74 -57.16
CA THR A 2 -65.96 -18.42 -57.03
C THR A 2 -65.03 -18.30 -55.82
N ASP A 3 -63.74 -18.18 -56.17
CA ASP A 3 -62.63 -17.42 -55.59
C ASP A 3 -61.88 -17.96 -54.36
N ASN A 4 -60.63 -17.59 -54.08
CA ASN A 4 -59.38 -17.28 -54.81
C ASN A 4 -58.39 -16.92 -53.66
N VAL A 5 -57.17 -17.48 -53.70
CA VAL A 5 -55.92 -17.20 -52.94
C VAL A 5 -55.92 -16.55 -51.54
N GLY A 6 -55.12 -17.15 -50.65
CA GLY A 6 -54.53 -16.51 -49.48
C GLY A 6 -53.23 -17.21 -49.08
N SER A 7 -52.15 -16.82 -49.74
CA SER A 7 -50.76 -17.20 -49.47
C SER A 7 -50.31 -16.84 -48.06
N GLY A 8 -49.58 -17.75 -47.41
CA GLY A 8 -48.81 -17.48 -46.19
C GLY A 8 -47.49 -18.26 -46.25
N LEU A 9 -46.51 -17.63 -46.87
CA LEU A 9 -45.13 -18.09 -47.04
C LEU A 9 -44.46 -18.21 -45.65
N TRP A 10 -44.36 -19.42 -45.10
CA TRP A 10 -43.45 -19.68 -43.99
C TRP A 10 -42.08 -19.99 -44.61
N LEU A 11 -41.17 -19.02 -44.52
CA LEU A 11 -39.81 -19.14 -45.00
C LEU A 11 -39.04 -20.18 -44.17
N GLU A 12 -38.46 -21.13 -44.89
CA GLU A 12 -37.34 -21.97 -44.53
C GLU A 12 -36.27 -21.17 -43.75
N GLY A 13 -36.05 -21.51 -42.49
CA GLY A 13 -34.79 -21.27 -41.78
C GLY A 13 -34.21 -22.63 -41.43
N SER A 14 -33.08 -22.99 -42.02
CA SER A 14 -32.43 -24.26 -41.75
C SER A 14 -32.03 -24.31 -40.27
N SER A 15 -32.12 -25.49 -39.63
CA SER A 15 -31.62 -25.69 -38.26
C SER A 15 -30.15 -25.27 -38.10
N ALA A 16 -29.39 -25.23 -39.19
CA ALA A 16 -28.02 -24.72 -39.21
C ALA A 16 -27.96 -23.20 -39.01
N ASP A 17 -28.89 -22.44 -39.60
CA ASP A 17 -28.88 -20.96 -39.54
C ASP A 17 -29.16 -20.44 -38.12
N VAL A 18 -30.04 -21.12 -37.38
CA VAL A 18 -30.34 -20.74 -35.99
C VAL A 18 -29.17 -21.07 -35.07
N ALA A 19 -28.51 -22.22 -35.28
CA ALA A 19 -27.33 -22.62 -34.52
C ALA A 19 -26.15 -21.66 -34.77
N ASP A 20 -25.97 -21.23 -36.01
CA ASP A 20 -24.94 -20.26 -36.38
C ASP A 20 -25.22 -18.88 -35.80
N VAL A 21 -26.48 -18.41 -35.80
CA VAL A 21 -26.87 -17.15 -35.15
C VAL A 21 -26.71 -17.21 -33.63
N LEU A 22 -27.05 -18.35 -33.00
CA LEU A 22 -26.87 -18.53 -31.55
C LEU A 22 -25.38 -18.59 -31.17
N ARG A 23 -24.55 -19.23 -32.00
CA ARG A 23 -23.10 -19.27 -31.82
C ARG A 23 -22.47 -17.90 -32.01
N GLN A 24 -22.87 -17.18 -33.04
CA GLN A 24 -22.40 -15.82 -33.31
C GLN A 24 -22.80 -14.83 -32.21
N ARG A 25 -24.01 -14.97 -31.63
CA ARG A 25 -24.44 -14.18 -30.47
C ARG A 25 -23.74 -14.59 -29.17
N ALA A 26 -23.51 -15.90 -28.95
CA ALA A 26 -22.76 -16.39 -27.81
C ALA A 26 -21.29 -15.91 -27.84
N GLU A 27 -20.67 -15.86 -29.02
CA GLU A 27 -19.33 -15.30 -29.24
C GLU A 27 -19.32 -13.78 -29.04
N SER A 28 -20.34 -13.04 -29.50
CA SER A 28 -20.47 -11.59 -29.24
C SER A 28 -20.67 -11.26 -27.75
N LEU A 29 -21.42 -12.07 -27.01
CA LEU A 29 -21.62 -11.91 -25.56
C LEU A 29 -20.37 -12.28 -24.75
N ALA A 30 -19.57 -13.23 -25.24
CA ALA A 30 -18.26 -13.54 -24.66
C ALA A 30 -17.23 -12.43 -24.94
N GLN A 31 -17.44 -11.63 -25.99
CA GLN A 31 -16.60 -10.48 -26.34
C GLN A 31 -17.01 -9.18 -25.67
N GLU A 32 -18.24 -9.08 -25.15
CA GLU A 32 -18.59 -8.11 -24.08
C GLU A 32 -18.05 -8.63 -22.74
N SER A 33 -16.75 -8.87 -22.67
CA SER A 33 -16.04 -8.78 -21.42
C SER A 33 -16.24 -7.34 -20.95
N ILE A 34 -17.03 -7.14 -19.89
CA ILE A 34 -16.98 -5.93 -19.09
C ILE A 34 -15.49 -5.61 -18.94
N ASP A 35 -15.03 -4.48 -19.48
CA ASP A 35 -13.65 -4.04 -19.35
C ASP A 35 -13.27 -4.25 -17.88
N GLU A 36 -12.43 -5.24 -17.62
CA GLU A 36 -12.01 -5.58 -16.27
C GLU A 36 -11.22 -4.36 -15.80
N VAL A 37 -11.89 -3.44 -15.09
CA VAL A 37 -11.28 -2.21 -14.60
C VAL A 37 -10.20 -2.65 -13.63
N LYS A 38 -8.98 -2.77 -14.15
CA LYS A 38 -7.81 -3.16 -13.39
C LYS A 38 -7.48 -1.98 -12.49
N LEU A 39 -8.05 -2.00 -11.29
CA LEU A 39 -7.72 -1.04 -10.25
C LEU A 39 -6.26 -1.27 -9.85
N ASP A 40 -5.45 -0.21 -9.97
CA ASP A 40 -4.09 -0.22 -9.46
C ASP A 40 -4.16 -0.10 -7.94
N LEU A 41 -4.05 -1.24 -7.25
CA LEU A 41 -4.16 -1.32 -5.79
C LEU A 41 -2.79 -1.24 -5.16
N VAL A 42 -2.67 -0.42 -4.11
CA VAL A 42 -1.49 -0.29 -3.29
C VAL A 42 -1.76 -0.93 -1.93
N GLY A 43 -0.98 -1.95 -1.58
CA GLY A 43 -1.00 -2.54 -0.24
C GLY A 43 -0.24 -1.65 0.75
N LEU A 44 -0.90 -1.31 1.86
CA LEU A 44 -0.36 -0.46 2.93
C LEU A 44 -0.37 -1.25 4.24
N LEU A 45 0.78 -1.36 4.90
CA LEU A 45 0.89 -1.86 6.27
C LEU A 45 0.66 -0.70 7.24
N LEU A 46 -0.39 -0.79 8.05
CA LEU A 46 -0.71 0.23 9.05
C LEU A 46 0.12 0.05 10.33
N PHE A 47 0.52 1.15 10.94
CA PHE A 47 1.14 1.16 12.25
C PHE A 47 0.87 2.48 12.97
N ARG A 48 1.02 2.48 14.28
CA ARG A 48 0.76 3.65 15.13
C ARG A 48 2.04 4.22 15.70
N LEU A 49 2.11 5.55 15.69
CA LEU A 49 3.12 6.35 16.39
C LEU A 49 2.36 7.37 17.22
N ASP A 50 2.55 7.35 18.53
CA ASP A 50 1.76 8.19 19.45
C ASP A 50 0.25 8.02 19.20
N GLU A 51 -0.54 9.08 19.04
CA GLU A 51 -1.99 8.96 18.82
C GLU A 51 -2.42 8.76 17.35
N GLU A 52 -1.47 8.76 16.41
CA GLU A 52 -1.74 8.81 14.98
C GLU A 52 -1.37 7.52 14.22
N TRP A 53 -2.16 7.21 13.19
CA TRP A 53 -1.94 6.09 12.30
C TRP A 53 -1.16 6.51 11.05
N TYR A 54 -0.13 5.72 10.76
CA TYR A 54 0.73 5.85 9.60
C TYR A 54 0.76 4.54 8.84
N SER A 55 1.38 4.57 7.67
CA SER A 55 1.54 3.39 6.83
C SER A 55 2.83 3.43 6.03
N VAL A 56 3.30 2.26 5.63
CA VAL A 56 4.31 2.07 4.59
C VAL A 56 3.74 1.14 3.54
N LYS A 57 4.23 1.25 2.29
CA LYS A 57 3.82 0.31 1.26
C LYS A 57 4.34 -1.08 1.63
N VAL A 58 3.51 -2.10 1.48
CA VAL A 58 3.87 -3.49 1.81
C VAL A 58 5.11 -3.94 1.04
N GLN A 59 5.29 -3.47 -0.19
CA GLN A 59 6.47 -3.76 -1.01
C GLN A 59 7.80 -3.28 -0.40
N ASP A 60 7.75 -2.29 0.49
CA ASP A 60 8.93 -1.72 1.17
C ASP A 60 9.18 -2.40 2.53
N VAL A 61 8.31 -3.33 2.95
CA VAL A 61 8.40 -4.06 4.22
C VAL A 61 9.09 -5.39 3.99
N ARG A 62 10.22 -5.60 4.67
CA ARG A 62 10.94 -6.88 4.65
C ARG A 62 10.33 -7.83 5.68
N GLU A 63 10.35 -7.44 6.96
CA GLU A 63 10.01 -8.31 8.09
C GLU A 63 9.52 -7.49 9.30
N ILE A 64 8.80 -8.12 10.22
CA ILE A 64 8.30 -7.52 11.45
C ILE A 64 8.82 -8.30 12.67
N TYR A 65 9.33 -7.60 13.67
CA TYR A 65 9.90 -8.17 14.88
C TYR A 65 9.23 -7.61 16.14
N ARG A 66 8.88 -8.48 17.08
CA ARG A 66 8.35 -8.08 18.41
C ARG A 66 9.35 -8.26 19.53
N GLU A 67 10.33 -9.14 19.33
CA GLU A 67 11.36 -9.45 20.31
C GLU A 67 12.72 -9.25 19.65
N TYR A 68 13.45 -8.24 20.11
CA TYR A 68 14.77 -7.92 19.63
C TYR A 68 15.54 -7.12 20.68
N LYS A 69 16.85 -7.00 20.47
CA LYS A 69 17.72 -6.21 21.34
C LYS A 69 18.49 -5.20 20.52
N ILE A 70 18.29 -3.93 20.83
CA ILE A 70 19.06 -2.83 20.23
C ILE A 70 20.42 -2.77 20.93
N ALA A 71 21.49 -2.86 20.14
CA ALA A 71 22.84 -2.51 20.55
C ALA A 71 23.09 -1.02 20.19
N PRO A 72 23.28 -0.13 21.18
CA PRO A 72 23.49 1.28 20.92
C PRO A 72 24.82 1.51 20.19
N ILE A 73 24.82 2.46 19.26
CA ILE A 73 26.03 2.89 18.54
C ILE A 73 26.37 4.32 19.00
N PRO A 74 27.64 4.60 19.38
CA PRO A 74 28.06 5.96 19.71
C PRO A 74 28.12 6.85 18.47
N CYS A 75 27.98 8.16 18.67
CA CYS A 75 28.15 9.17 17.62
C CYS A 75 27.13 9.09 16.45
N THR A 76 25.94 8.57 16.69
CA THR A 76 24.84 8.57 15.70
C THR A 76 23.91 9.76 15.86
N PRO A 77 23.17 10.17 14.81
CA PRO A 77 22.10 11.15 14.94
C PRO A 77 21.06 10.71 15.98
N PRO A 78 20.37 11.65 16.65
CA PRO A 78 19.39 11.31 17.70
C PRO A 78 18.26 10.38 17.27
N ALA A 79 17.93 10.36 15.97
CA ALA A 79 16.93 9.48 15.38
C ALA A 79 17.39 8.02 15.29
N ILE A 80 18.70 7.74 15.32
CA ILE A 80 19.24 6.38 15.27
C ILE A 80 19.44 5.87 16.70
N LEU A 81 18.70 4.82 17.05
CA LEU A 81 18.76 4.17 18.36
C LEU A 81 19.96 3.22 18.50
N GLY A 82 20.46 2.71 17.37
CA GLY A 82 21.58 1.77 17.31
C GLY A 82 21.39 0.76 16.18
N VAL A 83 21.74 -0.49 16.46
CA VAL A 83 21.61 -1.61 15.52
C VAL A 83 20.99 -2.83 16.20
N VAL A 84 20.41 -3.69 15.39
CA VAL A 84 19.87 -4.99 15.77
C VAL A 84 20.47 -6.06 14.86
N ASN A 85 20.72 -7.24 15.41
CA ASN A 85 21.09 -8.40 14.61
C ASN A 85 19.82 -9.17 14.25
N ILE A 86 19.50 -9.23 12.95
CA ILE A 86 18.38 -9.97 12.40
C ILE A 86 18.94 -11.05 11.49
N ARG A 87 18.82 -12.32 11.89
CA ARG A 87 19.30 -13.49 11.14
C ARG A 87 20.78 -13.40 10.69
N GLY A 88 21.63 -12.76 11.48
CA GLY A 88 23.06 -12.55 11.18
C GLY A 88 23.36 -11.27 10.41
N GLU A 89 22.35 -10.51 9.99
CA GLU A 89 22.47 -9.20 9.34
C GLU A 89 22.37 -8.08 10.39
N MET A 90 23.30 -7.11 10.33
CA MET A 90 23.26 -5.94 11.20
C MET A 90 22.40 -4.85 10.55
N ILE A 91 21.23 -4.59 11.12
CA ILE A 91 20.26 -3.63 10.62
C ILE A 91 20.22 -2.43 11.58
N SER A 92 20.25 -1.21 11.05
CA SER A 92 20.10 0.01 11.87
C SER A 92 18.69 0.10 12.46
N VAL A 93 18.55 0.71 13.63
CA VAL A 93 17.24 0.93 14.25
C VAL A 93 16.98 2.43 14.37
N THR A 94 15.88 2.88 13.76
CA THR A 94 15.50 4.29 13.63
C THR A 94 14.21 4.58 14.40
N ASP A 95 14.23 5.65 15.19
CA ASP A 95 13.08 6.22 15.86
C ASP A 95 12.40 7.25 14.94
N ILE A 96 11.45 6.79 14.15
CA ILE A 96 10.72 7.63 13.19
C ILE A 96 9.89 8.73 13.87
N SER A 97 9.46 8.54 15.13
CA SER A 97 8.76 9.58 15.89
C SER A 97 9.61 10.86 15.99
N LYS A 98 10.93 10.73 16.19
CA LYS A 98 11.84 11.89 16.21
C LYS A 98 11.96 12.58 14.86
N LEU A 99 11.88 11.83 13.78
CA LEU A 99 11.92 12.38 12.42
C LEU A 99 10.63 13.16 12.09
N LEU A 100 9.49 12.69 12.58
CA LEU A 100 8.19 13.34 12.43
C LEU A 100 7.94 14.47 13.45
N GLY A 101 8.84 14.68 14.40
CA GLY A 101 8.69 15.68 15.46
C GLY A 101 7.66 15.30 16.54
N LEU A 102 7.31 14.02 16.64
CA LEU A 102 6.33 13.50 17.60
C LEU A 102 6.99 13.24 18.95
N GLU A 103 6.25 13.51 20.02
CA GLU A 103 6.58 12.98 21.35
C GLU A 103 6.23 11.49 21.37
N ARG A 104 7.17 10.65 21.80
CA ARG A 104 6.94 9.21 21.88
C ARG A 104 6.26 8.89 23.21
N SER A 105 5.34 7.92 23.22
CA SER A 105 4.75 7.49 24.50
C SER A 105 5.80 6.86 25.41
N ALA A 106 5.46 6.69 26.69
CA ALA A 106 6.34 6.12 27.72
C ALA A 106 6.76 4.66 27.45
N MET A 107 6.29 4.02 26.37
CA MET A 107 6.69 2.68 25.99
C MET A 107 8.17 2.66 25.54
N GLY A 108 9.00 1.92 26.28
CA GLY A 108 10.41 1.74 25.93
C GLY A 108 10.61 0.98 24.61
N PHE A 109 11.67 1.33 23.87
CA PHE A 109 11.99 0.77 22.54
C PHE A 109 12.18 -0.75 22.48
N THR A 110 12.45 -1.40 23.62
CA THR A 110 12.69 -2.84 23.71
C THR A 110 11.41 -3.67 23.76
N LEU A 111 10.29 -3.06 24.17
CA LEU A 111 8.97 -3.72 24.23
C LEU A 111 8.10 -3.39 23.02
N ALA A 112 8.50 -2.37 22.27
CA ALA A 112 7.82 -1.91 21.08
C ALA A 112 8.13 -2.83 19.89
N PRO A 113 7.18 -3.08 18.97
CA PRO A 113 7.45 -3.78 17.73
C PRO A 113 8.32 -2.94 16.77
N ALA A 114 9.08 -3.62 15.93
CA ALA A 114 9.87 -3.02 14.86
C ALA A 114 9.46 -3.56 13.50
N ILE A 115 9.44 -2.67 12.51
CA ILE A 115 9.19 -2.98 11.10
C ILE A 115 10.49 -2.76 10.35
N VAL A 116 11.04 -3.79 9.71
CA VAL A 116 12.19 -3.67 8.82
C VAL A 116 11.70 -3.17 7.48
N ILE A 117 12.05 -1.94 7.16
CA ILE A 117 11.76 -1.31 5.87
C ILE A 117 13.03 -1.26 5.01
N HIS A 118 12.87 -1.27 3.69
CA HIS A 118 13.98 -1.22 2.77
C HIS A 118 13.68 -0.40 1.51
N ASP A 119 14.74 0.13 0.92
CA ASP A 119 14.75 0.69 -0.43
C ASP A 119 16.06 0.21 -1.10
N LYS A 120 15.91 -0.52 -2.20
CA LYS A 120 17.02 -1.23 -2.87
C LYS A 120 17.81 -2.11 -1.88
N GLU A 121 19.11 -1.85 -1.73
CA GLU A 121 20.03 -2.60 -0.88
C GLU A 121 20.11 -2.06 0.56
N VAL A 122 19.44 -0.94 0.86
CA VAL A 122 19.50 -0.29 2.17
C VAL A 122 18.27 -0.67 2.99
N ALA A 123 18.47 -1.06 4.24
CA ALA A 123 17.39 -1.41 5.16
C ALA A 123 17.59 -0.76 6.54
N THR A 124 16.48 -0.45 7.20
CA THR A 124 16.44 -0.01 8.60
C THR A 124 15.21 -0.58 9.28
N ALA A 125 15.30 -0.82 10.58
CA ALA A 125 14.17 -1.15 11.42
C ALA A 125 13.59 0.14 12.01
N ILE A 126 12.32 0.43 11.75
CA ILE A 126 11.60 1.51 12.44
C ILE A 126 10.87 0.94 13.65
N VAL A 127 11.00 1.60 14.80
CA VAL A 127 10.28 1.18 16.01
C VAL A 127 8.95 1.90 16.11
N VAL A 128 7.86 1.15 16.18
CA VAL A 128 6.48 1.66 16.20
C VAL A 128 5.78 1.23 17.49
N GLU A 129 4.67 1.85 17.86
CA GLU A 129 3.95 1.48 19.09
C GLU A 129 3.00 0.32 18.88
N GLU A 130 2.39 0.25 17.71
CA GLU A 130 1.40 -0.75 17.35
C GLU A 130 1.47 -1.04 15.86
N ILE A 131 1.21 -2.29 15.50
CA ILE A 131 1.11 -2.73 14.10
C ILE A 131 -0.35 -3.08 13.88
N GLY A 132 -0.95 -2.44 12.88
CA GLY A 132 -2.32 -2.68 12.44
C GLY A 132 -2.38 -3.67 11.28
N ASP A 133 -3.54 -3.68 10.63
CA ASP A 133 -3.80 -4.54 9.48
C ASP A 133 -3.10 -4.04 8.22
N ILE A 134 -3.03 -4.93 7.22
CA ILE A 134 -2.68 -4.56 5.85
C ILE A 134 -3.98 -4.23 5.12
N VAL A 135 -4.00 -3.09 4.44
CA VAL A 135 -5.14 -2.60 3.68
C VAL A 135 -4.73 -2.37 2.23
N GLU A 136 -5.59 -2.73 1.30
CA GLU A 136 -5.41 -2.42 -0.12
C GLU A 136 -6.26 -1.21 -0.48
N VAL A 137 -5.64 -0.20 -1.08
CA VAL A 137 -6.33 1.02 -1.49
C VAL A 137 -6.08 1.29 -2.97
N PRO A 138 -7.10 1.74 -3.74
CA PRO A 138 -6.88 2.26 -5.08
C PRO A 138 -5.85 3.40 -5.05
N GLN A 139 -4.90 3.40 -5.98
CA GLN A 139 -3.89 4.45 -6.05
C GLN A 139 -4.50 5.85 -6.19
N GLU A 140 -5.67 5.95 -6.83
CA GLU A 140 -6.43 7.20 -6.96
C GLU A 140 -6.97 7.75 -5.63
N ASN A 141 -7.10 6.91 -4.60
CA ASN A 141 -7.53 7.33 -3.26
C ASN A 141 -6.37 7.89 -2.42
N ILE A 142 -5.14 7.82 -2.92
CA ILE A 142 -3.98 8.41 -2.25
C ILE A 142 -3.95 9.90 -2.58
N GLU A 143 -4.23 10.71 -1.57
CA GLU A 143 -4.16 12.16 -1.64
C GLU A 143 -2.72 12.64 -1.42
N PRO A 144 -2.30 13.75 -2.03
CA PRO A 144 -0.99 14.34 -1.76
C PRO A 144 -0.90 14.81 -0.30
N PRO A 145 0.32 14.94 0.26
CA PRO A 145 0.51 15.42 1.62
C PRO A 145 -0.14 16.79 1.82
N LEU A 146 -0.79 16.99 2.96
CA LEU A 146 -1.38 18.28 3.30
C LEU A 146 -0.29 19.37 3.34
N SER A 147 -0.57 20.50 2.69
CA SER A 147 0.34 21.65 2.62
C SER A 147 0.54 22.37 3.97
N THR A 148 -0.23 22.00 4.99
CA THR A 148 -0.12 22.50 6.38
C THR A 148 0.89 21.70 7.21
N ILE A 149 1.35 20.55 6.73
CA ILE A 149 2.37 19.74 7.42
C ILE A 149 3.71 20.49 7.41
N ASP A 150 4.40 20.50 8.55
CA ASP A 150 5.72 21.11 8.67
C ASP A 150 6.69 20.55 7.61
N LYS A 151 7.59 21.40 7.08
CA LYS A 151 8.46 21.05 5.93
C LYS A 151 9.30 19.79 6.11
N VAL A 152 9.61 19.43 7.36
CA VAL A 152 10.38 18.22 7.70
C VAL A 152 9.49 16.99 7.57
N SER A 153 8.31 17.01 8.17
CA SER A 153 7.33 15.93 8.09
C SER A 153 6.75 15.78 6.66
N ALA A 154 6.69 16.86 5.89
CA ALA A 154 6.28 16.84 4.48
C ALA A 154 7.25 16.08 3.55
N GLN A 155 8.53 15.94 3.93
CA GLN A 155 9.49 15.11 3.17
C GLN A 155 9.36 13.62 3.51
N LEU A 156 8.89 13.32 4.72
CA LEU A 156 8.72 11.97 5.24
C LEU A 156 7.36 11.36 4.88
N ILE A 157 6.40 12.16 4.41
CA ILE A 157 5.06 11.72 4.03
C ILE A 157 4.89 11.91 2.52
N ILE A 158 4.63 10.83 1.78
CA ILE A 158 4.38 10.87 0.33
C ILE A 158 2.93 11.17 -0.03
N GLY A 159 2.02 10.97 0.92
CA GLY A 159 0.59 11.17 0.72
C GLY A 159 -0.19 10.71 1.93
N SER A 160 -1.51 10.71 1.82
CA SER A 160 -2.41 10.22 2.85
C SER A 160 -3.61 9.52 2.25
N VAL A 161 -4.23 8.65 3.03
CA VAL A 161 -5.50 8.00 2.68
C VAL A 161 -6.48 8.13 3.84
N HIS A 162 -7.75 8.32 3.52
CA HIS A 162 -8.83 8.31 4.50
C HIS A 162 -9.40 6.89 4.64
N LEU A 163 -9.20 6.24 5.80
CA LEU A 163 -9.77 4.92 6.10
C LEU A 163 -10.56 4.99 7.41
N ASP A 164 -11.80 4.49 7.41
CA ASP A 164 -12.69 4.46 8.58
C ASP A 164 -12.81 5.81 9.31
N GLY A 165 -12.83 6.90 8.55
CA GLY A 165 -12.92 8.27 9.08
C GLY A 165 -11.63 8.79 9.72
N ARG A 166 -10.50 8.09 9.55
CA ARG A 166 -9.17 8.50 10.02
C ARG A 166 -8.28 8.84 8.84
N LEU A 167 -7.49 9.89 8.99
CA LEU A 167 -6.43 10.23 8.05
C LEU A 167 -5.21 9.38 8.39
N ILE A 168 -4.68 8.66 7.41
CA ILE A 168 -3.49 7.81 7.56
C ILE A 168 -2.39 8.36 6.66
N GLY A 169 -1.27 8.76 7.27
CA GLY A 169 -0.10 9.22 6.52
C GLY A 169 0.67 8.06 5.90
N ILE A 170 1.07 8.19 4.64
CA ILE A 170 1.90 7.21 3.94
C ILE A 170 3.36 7.69 3.99
N ILE A 171 4.21 6.91 4.62
CA ILE A 171 5.60 7.24 4.87
C ILE A 171 6.46 7.02 3.62
N ASN A 172 7.36 7.96 3.37
CA ASN A 172 8.41 7.89 2.38
C ASN A 172 9.60 7.09 2.92
N VAL A 173 9.68 5.81 2.59
CA VAL A 173 10.78 4.93 3.03
C VAL A 173 12.14 5.42 2.52
N SER A 174 12.22 5.89 1.27
CA SER A 174 13.47 6.39 0.69
C SER A 174 14.04 7.56 1.51
N SER A 175 13.20 8.51 1.94
CA SER A 175 13.65 9.66 2.75
C SER A 175 14.12 9.29 4.16
N ILE A 176 13.69 8.15 4.71
CA ILE A 176 14.19 7.64 5.99
C ILE A 176 15.58 7.02 5.82
N LEU A 177 15.81 6.37 4.68
CA LEU A 177 17.04 5.63 4.37
C LEU A 177 18.13 6.51 3.77
N GLU A 178 17.80 7.74 3.39
CA GLU A 178 18.79 8.73 2.97
C GLU A 178 19.81 8.98 4.11
N PRO A 179 21.12 9.02 3.79
CA PRO A 179 22.12 9.36 4.79
C PRO A 179 21.79 10.72 5.40
N ILE A 180 21.64 10.77 6.73
CA ILE A 180 21.40 12.01 7.52
C ILE A 180 22.67 12.92 7.51
N GLY A 181 23.41 12.97 6.41
CA GLY A 181 24.74 13.59 6.30
C GLY A 181 25.07 14.21 4.94
N SER A 182 24.17 14.22 3.97
CA SER A 182 24.35 14.96 2.71
C SER A 182 23.64 16.30 2.72
N ALA A 183 23.93 17.13 3.74
CA ALA A 183 23.88 18.57 3.56
C ALA A 183 25.29 19.03 3.18
N GLN A 184 25.53 19.23 1.89
CA GLN A 184 26.58 20.13 1.40
C GLN A 184 25.93 21.37 0.81
#